data_AF-E3R0S9-F1
#
_entry.id   AF-E3R0S9-F1
#
_cell.length_a   1.000
_cell.length_b   1.000
_cell.length_c   1.000
_cell.angle_alpha   90.00
_cell.angle_beta   90.00
_cell.angle_gamma   90.00
#
_symmetry.space_group_name_H-M   'P 1'
#
loop_
_entity.id
_entity.type
_entity.pdbx_description
1 polymer ?
#
loop_
_entity_poly.entity_id
_entity_poly.type
_entity_poly.pdbx_seq_one_letter_code
_entity_poly.pdbx_strand_id
1 'polypeptide(L)'
;MAHLLAREGRGLACSGLVLVDTVYISPARLLGSGVNSNYKIVAPTMPADMPPGTRDEILASLVRANVLCSSWQPPLWDNCKMPSAVLLRAMDSIPQAAPPGSDDTSSGTEEADGNMSKCRLDALRDLDDLGWDETQPGLVRSVVHTPGHHYALFADENISSTTESLKQALRQLEGGNL
;
A
#
# COMPACT_ATOMS: atom_id res chain seq x y z
N MET A 1 -2.14 -15.87 5.75
CA MET A 1 -1.78 -17.26 5.42
C MET A 1 -0.44 -17.68 6.03
N ALA A 2 0.65 -16.91 5.86
CA ALA A 2 1.97 -17.28 6.36
C ALA A 2 2.01 -17.61 7.87
N HIS A 3 1.34 -16.81 8.71
CA HIS A 3 1.27 -17.09 10.14
C HIS A 3 0.52 -18.41 10.46
N LEU A 4 -0.52 -18.77 9.68
CA LEU A 4 -1.20 -20.06 9.81
C LEU A 4 -0.26 -21.20 9.43
N LEU A 5 0.51 -21.06 8.34
CA LEU A 5 1.52 -22.04 7.95
C LEU A 5 2.62 -22.19 9.00
N ALA A 6 3.05 -21.10 9.65
CA ALA A 6 4.07 -21.18 10.69
C ALA A 6 3.58 -21.88 11.98
N ARG A 7 2.27 -21.83 12.26
CA ARG A 7 1.67 -22.47 13.45
C ARG A 7 1.17 -23.89 13.19
N GLU A 8 0.59 -24.13 12.03
CA GLU A 8 -0.19 -25.32 11.71
C GLU A 8 0.26 -26.02 10.42
N GLY A 9 1.32 -25.51 9.77
CA GLY A 9 1.80 -25.97 8.47
C GLY A 9 2.13 -27.46 8.48
N ARG A 10 1.26 -28.25 7.87
CA ARG A 10 1.36 -29.70 7.71
C ARG A 10 2.46 -30.08 6.69
N GLY A 11 3.69 -29.65 6.93
CA GLY A 11 4.84 -29.84 6.04
C GLY A 11 5.06 -28.72 5.01
N LEU A 12 4.34 -27.60 5.09
CA LEU A 12 4.58 -26.40 4.28
C LEU A 12 5.30 -25.34 5.11
N ALA A 13 6.38 -24.78 4.56
CA ALA A 13 7.14 -23.69 5.17
C ALA A 13 6.96 -22.39 4.38
N CYS A 14 6.88 -21.26 5.08
CA CYS A 14 6.91 -19.94 4.47
C CYS A 14 8.37 -19.48 4.33
N SER A 15 8.85 -19.36 3.10
CA SER A 15 10.24 -18.91 2.84
C SER A 15 10.42 -17.41 3.03
N GLY A 16 9.35 -16.62 2.95
CA GLY A 16 9.38 -15.16 3.05
C GLY A 16 8.05 -14.53 2.65
N LEU A 17 7.94 -13.22 2.85
CA LEU A 17 6.80 -12.41 2.46
C LEU A 17 7.21 -11.34 1.45
N VAL A 18 6.44 -11.19 0.38
CA VAL A 18 6.48 -9.98 -0.43
C VAL A 18 5.20 -9.21 -0.17
N LEU A 19 5.36 -8.00 0.36
CA LEU A 19 4.28 -7.05 0.56
C LEU A 19 4.23 -6.13 -0.67
N VAL A 20 3.08 -5.99 -1.33
CA VAL A 20 2.97 -5.17 -2.54
C VAL A 20 2.16 -3.92 -2.23
N ASP A 21 2.87 -2.82 -2.07
CA ASP A 21 2.36 -1.48 -1.80
C ASP A 21 1.26 -1.43 -0.73
N THR A 22 1.42 -2.27 0.29
CA THR A 22 0.49 -2.37 1.39
C THR A 22 0.88 -1.38 2.47
N VAL A 23 -0.05 -0.51 2.85
CA VAL A 23 0.13 0.41 3.98
C VAL A 23 -0.43 -0.20 5.26
N TYR A 24 0.31 -0.08 6.35
CA TYR A 24 -0.22 -0.37 7.68
C TYR A 24 -0.38 0.90 8.50
N ILE A 25 -1.61 1.21 8.91
CA ILE A 25 -1.90 2.35 9.77
C ILE A 25 -2.23 1.79 11.16
N SER A 26 -1.38 2.06 12.15
CA SER A 26 -1.59 1.56 13.50
C SER A 26 -2.86 2.18 14.15
N PRO A 27 -3.53 1.46 15.06
CA PRO A 27 -4.64 2.02 15.82
C PRO A 27 -4.27 3.31 16.56
N ALA A 28 -3.02 3.41 17.05
CA ALA A 28 -2.51 4.62 17.69
C ALA A 28 -2.52 5.82 16.75
N ARG A 29 -2.20 5.63 15.46
CA ARG A 29 -2.25 6.69 14.45
C ARG A 29 -3.67 7.06 14.02
N LEU A 30 -4.60 6.10 14.05
CA LEU A 30 -6.03 6.35 13.79
C LEU A 30 -6.71 7.11 14.94
N LEU A 31 -6.30 6.84 16.18
CA LEU A 31 -6.87 7.47 17.39
C LEU A 31 -6.18 8.79 17.75
N GLY A 32 -4.89 8.94 17.42
CA GLY A 32 -4.16 10.19 17.58
C GLY A 32 -4.42 11.18 16.44
N SER A 33 -4.04 12.45 16.64
CA SER A 33 -4.02 13.49 15.60
C SER A 33 -3.07 13.21 14.41
N GLY A 34 -2.55 11.98 14.28
CA GLY A 34 -1.54 11.59 13.30
C GLY A 34 -2.11 11.20 11.93
N VAL A 35 -3.38 10.79 11.86
CA VAL A 35 -4.09 10.56 10.60
C VAL A 35 -5.14 11.67 10.47
N ASN A 36 -4.74 12.81 9.90
CA ASN A 36 -5.63 13.93 9.62
C ASN A 36 -6.98 13.46 9.07
N SER A 37 -8.09 14.02 9.56
CA SER A 37 -9.48 13.82 9.07
C SER A 37 -9.65 13.99 7.54
N ASN A 38 -8.62 14.48 6.86
CA ASN A 38 -8.58 14.81 5.45
C ASN A 38 -8.21 13.63 4.53
N TYR A 39 -7.91 12.43 5.04
CA TYR A 39 -7.67 11.27 4.17
C TYR A 39 -8.96 10.71 3.60
N LYS A 40 -9.04 10.62 2.27
CA LYS A 40 -10.20 10.05 1.57
C LYS A 40 -9.86 8.73 0.91
N ILE A 41 -10.90 7.92 0.72
CA ILE A 41 -10.84 6.81 -0.22
C ILE A 41 -10.94 7.43 -1.61
N VAL A 42 -9.82 7.41 -2.34
CA VAL A 42 -9.78 7.84 -3.75
C VAL A 42 -9.93 6.59 -4.60
N ALA A 43 -10.96 6.55 -5.46
CA ALA A 43 -11.12 5.47 -6.43
C ALA A 43 -10.05 5.58 -7.53
N PRO A 44 -9.62 4.47 -8.15
CA PRO A 44 -8.76 4.54 -9.32
C PRO A 44 -9.48 5.24 -10.48
N THR A 45 -8.70 5.81 -11.38
CA THR A 45 -9.20 6.32 -12.66
C THR A 45 -9.78 5.16 -13.45
N MET A 46 -11.08 5.25 -13.79
CA MET A 46 -11.76 4.23 -14.59
C MET A 46 -11.78 4.67 -16.06
N PRO A 47 -11.54 3.75 -17.01
CA PRO A 47 -11.79 3.99 -18.42
C PRO A 47 -13.21 4.49 -18.69
N ALA A 48 -13.37 5.40 -19.66
CA ALA A 48 -14.66 6.00 -19.99
C ALA A 48 -15.65 4.99 -20.59
N ASP A 49 -15.14 3.95 -21.23
CA ASP A 49 -15.87 2.84 -21.87
C ASP A 49 -16.18 1.68 -20.91
N MET A 50 -15.83 1.81 -19.62
CA MET A 50 -16.11 0.80 -18.61
C MET A 50 -17.63 0.57 -18.46
N PRO A 51 -18.11 -0.69 -18.48
CA PRO A 51 -19.51 -1.00 -18.21
C PRO A 51 -19.94 -0.47 -16.83
N PRO A 52 -21.13 0.16 -16.69
CA PRO A 52 -21.60 0.72 -15.42
C PRO A 52 -21.60 -0.29 -14.27
N GLY A 53 -22.00 -1.55 -14.53
CA GLY A 53 -22.01 -2.61 -13.51
C GLY A 53 -20.62 -2.90 -12.94
N THR A 54 -19.59 -2.91 -13.79
CA THR A 54 -18.19 -3.11 -13.36
C THR A 54 -17.71 -1.95 -12.50
N ARG A 55 -18.09 -0.71 -12.85
CA ARG A 55 -17.75 0.47 -12.04
C ARG A 55 -18.30 0.34 -10.62
N ASP A 56 -19.59 -0.01 -10.50
CA ASP A 56 -20.26 -0.17 -9.22
C ASP A 56 -19.63 -1.31 -8.39
N GLU A 57 -19.27 -2.42 -9.03
CA GLU A 57 -18.58 -3.54 -8.40
C GLU A 57 -17.20 -3.15 -7.84
N ILE A 58 -16.42 -2.35 -8.59
CA ILE A 58 -15.11 -1.88 -8.11
C ILE A 58 -15.29 -0.93 -6.92
N LEU A 59 -16.20 0.04 -7.01
CA LEU A 59 -16.48 0.98 -5.92
C LEU A 59 -16.96 0.24 -4.66
N ALA A 60 -17.88 -0.71 -4.81
CA ALA A 60 -18.36 -1.53 -3.70
C ALA A 60 -17.22 -2.39 -3.10
N SER A 61 -16.33 -2.92 -3.93
CA SER A 61 -15.16 -3.68 -3.48
C SER A 61 -14.17 -2.82 -2.71
N LEU A 62 -13.92 -1.58 -3.15
CA LEU A 62 -13.08 -0.63 -2.43
C LEU A 62 -13.65 -0.30 -1.05
N VAL A 63 -14.97 -0.07 -0.95
CA VAL A 63 -15.63 0.19 0.35
C VAL A 63 -15.47 -1.01 1.28
N ARG A 64 -15.75 -2.23 0.80
CA ARG A 64 -15.60 -3.47 1.59
C ARG A 64 -14.16 -3.68 2.05
N ALA A 65 -13.19 -3.54 1.14
CA ALA A 65 -11.77 -3.68 1.47
C ALA A 65 -11.35 -2.68 2.56
N ASN A 66 -11.81 -1.43 2.47
CA ASN A 66 -11.50 -0.41 3.47
C ASN A 66 -12.05 -0.75 4.87
N VAL A 67 -13.26 -1.31 4.96
CA VAL A 67 -13.88 -1.78 6.21
C VAL A 67 -13.12 -2.97 6.80
N LEU A 68 -12.70 -3.91 5.95
CA LEU A 68 -11.86 -5.03 6.39
C LEU A 68 -10.53 -4.51 6.94
N CYS A 69 -9.85 -3.62 6.21
CA CYS A 69 -8.58 -3.05 6.64
C CYS A 69 -8.68 -2.21 7.92
N SER A 70 -9.81 -1.53 8.19
CA SER A 70 -9.95 -0.70 9.40
C SER A 70 -10.06 -1.51 10.69
N SER A 71 -10.43 -2.79 10.61
CA SER A 71 -10.55 -3.68 11.77
C SER A 71 -9.53 -4.82 11.77
N TRP A 72 -8.76 -4.96 10.69
CA TRP A 72 -7.76 -6.00 10.56
C TRP A 72 -6.56 -5.71 11.46
N GLN A 73 -6.17 -6.72 12.25
CA GLN A 73 -4.93 -6.72 13.00
C GLN A 73 -3.99 -7.76 12.38
N PRO A 74 -2.78 -7.36 11.95
CA PRO A 74 -1.81 -8.31 11.44
C PRO A 74 -1.39 -9.27 12.58
N PRO A 75 -1.14 -10.54 12.26
CA PRO A 75 -0.69 -11.49 13.27
C PRO A 75 0.71 -11.14 13.77
N LEU A 76 0.91 -11.23 15.08
CA LEU A 76 2.22 -11.13 15.72
C LEU A 76 2.94 -12.48 15.70
N TRP A 77 4.26 -12.45 15.58
CA TRP A 77 5.11 -13.63 15.44
C TRP A 77 5.80 -14.05 16.75
N ASP A 78 5.17 -13.84 17.91
CA ASP A 78 5.81 -14.03 19.22
C ASP A 78 6.17 -15.49 19.53
N ASN A 79 5.47 -16.45 18.91
CA ASN A 79 5.59 -17.89 19.18
C ASN A 79 5.98 -18.72 17.96
N CYS A 80 6.36 -18.07 16.86
CA CYS A 80 6.80 -18.76 15.65
C CYS A 80 7.85 -17.92 14.91
N LYS A 81 8.64 -18.56 14.04
CA LYS A 81 9.67 -17.84 13.29
C LYS A 81 9.01 -16.80 12.39
N MET A 82 9.31 -15.52 12.62
CA MET A 82 8.90 -14.43 11.74
C MET A 82 9.59 -14.60 10.37
N PRO A 83 8.84 -14.65 9.25
CA PRO A 83 9.42 -14.67 7.93
C PRO A 83 10.04 -13.31 7.63
N SER A 84 11.15 -13.31 6.91
CA SER A 84 11.66 -12.07 6.33
C SER A 84 10.62 -11.52 5.35
N ALA A 85 10.31 -10.22 5.44
CA ALA A 85 9.48 -9.55 4.44
C ALA A 85 10.30 -8.55 3.61
N VAL A 86 9.97 -8.46 2.32
CA VAL A 86 10.39 -7.39 1.43
C VAL A 86 9.15 -6.62 1.02
N LEU A 87 9.20 -5.30 1.14
CA LEU A 87 8.13 -4.42 0.68
C LEU A 87 8.44 -3.91 -0.73
N LEU A 88 7.57 -4.22 -1.68
CA LEU A 88 7.54 -3.60 -2.99
C LEU A 88 6.74 -2.29 -2.87
N ARG A 89 7.41 -1.13 -2.90
CA ARG A 89 6.79 0.18 -2.67
C ARG A 89 6.64 0.95 -3.98
N ALA A 90 5.43 1.39 -4.28
CA ALA A 90 5.18 2.33 -5.36
C ALA A 90 5.85 3.69 -5.03
N MET A 91 6.56 4.25 -6.01
CA MET A 91 7.28 5.52 -5.82
C MET A 91 6.34 6.73 -5.78
N ASP A 92 5.28 6.69 -6.57
CA ASP A 92 4.40 7.83 -6.78
C ASP A 92 3.17 7.76 -5.86
N SER A 93 2.66 8.93 -5.47
CA SER A 93 1.35 9.03 -4.82
C SER A 93 0.22 8.93 -5.84
N ILE A 94 -0.97 8.52 -5.40
CA ILE A 94 -2.16 8.48 -6.25
C ILE A 94 -2.52 9.92 -6.65
N PRO A 95 -2.66 10.21 -7.96
CA PRO A 95 -3.08 11.53 -8.43
C PRO A 95 -4.43 11.93 -7.82
N GLN A 96 -4.50 13.13 -7.25
CA GLN A 96 -5.76 13.72 -6.80
C GLN A 96 -6.38 14.51 -7.95
N ALA A 97 -7.64 14.25 -8.26
CA ALA A 97 -8.37 15.10 -9.20
C ALA A 97 -8.42 16.53 -8.63
N ALA A 98 -7.98 17.52 -9.42
CA ALA A 98 -8.12 18.92 -9.06
C ALA A 98 -9.61 19.24 -8.83
N PRO A 99 -9.96 20.04 -7.81
CA PRO A 99 -11.34 20.46 -7.62
C PRO A 99 -11.85 21.17 -8.89
N PRO A 100 -13.05 20.84 -9.40
CA PRO A 100 -13.60 21.54 -10.55
C PRO A 100 -13.82 23.01 -10.19
N GLY A 101 -13.07 23.91 -10.83
CA GLY A 101 -13.18 25.37 -10.65
C GLY A 101 -11.88 26.13 -10.36
N SER A 102 -10.70 25.49 -10.34
CA SER A 102 -9.43 26.22 -10.37
C SER A 102 -9.15 26.69 -11.79
N ASP A 103 -9.79 27.79 -12.20
CA ASP A 103 -9.42 28.49 -13.43
C ASP A 103 -7.95 28.92 -13.33
N ASP A 104 -7.20 28.48 -14.33
CA ASP A 104 -5.76 28.57 -14.44
C ASP A 104 -5.36 30.02 -14.77
N THR A 105 -5.22 30.88 -13.75
CA THR A 105 -4.59 32.19 -13.91
C THR A 105 -3.92 32.64 -12.61
N SER A 106 -2.81 32.02 -12.24
CA SER A 106 -1.71 32.74 -11.60
C SER A 106 -0.44 31.91 -11.50
N SER A 107 0.56 32.38 -12.22
CA SER A 107 1.97 32.10 -12.04
C SER A 107 2.42 32.30 -10.59
N GLY A 108 3.10 31.30 -10.04
CA GLY A 108 4.17 31.39 -9.04
C GLY A 108 3.90 32.14 -7.72
N THR A 109 3.68 31.39 -6.65
CA THR A 109 4.51 31.36 -5.42
C THR A 109 3.94 30.32 -4.47
N GLU A 110 4.83 29.66 -3.74
CA GLU A 110 4.58 28.58 -2.79
C GLU A 110 3.59 28.96 -1.68
N GLU A 111 3.04 27.93 -1.04
CA GLU A 111 2.21 27.95 0.17
C GLU A 111 0.71 28.31 0.00
N ALA A 112 0.00 27.50 -0.80
CA ALA A 112 -1.45 27.37 -0.64
C ALA A 112 -1.74 26.40 0.52
N ASP A 113 -2.20 26.99 1.62
CA ASP A 113 -2.65 26.38 2.87
C ASP A 113 -3.60 25.17 2.65
N GLY A 114 -3.03 23.98 2.65
CA GLY A 114 -3.25 23.09 3.79
C GLY A 114 -4.48 22.17 3.79
N ASN A 115 -5.14 21.85 2.67
CA ASN A 115 -6.07 20.71 2.68
C ASN A 115 -6.26 19.98 1.34
N MET A 116 -5.17 19.58 0.66
CA MET A 116 -5.30 18.56 -0.38
C MET A 116 -5.61 17.21 0.29
N SER A 117 -6.76 16.65 -0.04
CA SER A 117 -7.25 15.40 0.55
C SER A 117 -6.42 14.22 0.04
N LYS A 118 -5.34 13.88 0.77
CA LYS A 118 -4.49 12.74 0.46
C LYS A 118 -5.29 11.44 0.43
N CYS A 119 -4.99 10.56 -0.52
CA CYS A 119 -5.56 9.22 -0.52
C CYS A 119 -5.10 8.48 0.75
N ARG A 120 -5.98 7.71 1.38
CA ARG A 120 -5.63 6.92 2.58
C ARG A 120 -4.46 5.96 2.33
N LEU A 121 -4.31 5.48 1.09
CA LEU A 121 -3.21 4.62 0.64
C LEU A 121 -1.87 5.35 0.50
N ASP A 122 -1.86 6.68 0.62
CA ASP A 122 -0.64 7.50 0.62
C ASP A 122 -0.39 8.14 1.99
N ALA A 123 -1.18 7.80 3.02
CA ALA A 123 -1.10 8.41 4.34
C ALA A 123 0.28 8.27 5.01
N LEU A 124 0.98 7.18 4.71
CA LEU A 124 2.32 6.89 5.23
C LEU A 124 3.35 6.77 4.09
N ARG A 125 3.08 7.40 2.94
CA ARG A 125 3.97 7.35 1.78
C ARG A 125 5.35 7.93 2.08
N ASP A 126 5.46 8.80 3.07
CA ASP A 126 6.73 9.38 3.52
C ASP A 126 7.59 8.41 4.37
N LEU A 127 7.00 7.31 4.84
CA LEU A 127 7.71 6.24 5.54
C LEU A 127 8.12 5.15 4.53
N ASP A 128 9.38 4.75 4.56
CA ASP A 128 9.91 3.78 3.59
C ASP A 128 9.21 2.42 3.65
N ASP A 129 8.85 1.99 4.85
CA ASP A 129 8.19 0.73 5.14
C ASP A 129 6.65 0.85 5.16
N LEU A 130 6.09 2.01 4.81
CA LEU A 130 4.65 2.30 4.83
C LEU A 130 3.97 1.99 6.18
N GLY A 131 4.71 2.14 7.29
CA GLY A 131 4.21 1.98 8.66
C GLY A 131 4.31 0.58 9.25
N TRP A 132 4.83 -0.40 8.51
CA TRP A 132 4.89 -1.79 8.99
C TRP A 132 5.77 -2.01 10.23
N ASP A 133 6.75 -1.15 10.51
CA ASP A 133 7.64 -1.20 11.68
C ASP A 133 6.88 -0.98 12.99
N GLU A 134 5.71 -0.32 12.93
CA GLU A 134 4.79 -0.18 14.07
C GLU A 134 4.01 -1.45 14.40
N THR A 135 3.93 -2.42 13.48
CA THR A 135 3.30 -3.72 13.77
C THR A 135 4.21 -4.56 14.66
N GLN A 136 5.40 -4.82 14.14
CA GLN A 136 6.43 -5.65 14.73
C GLN A 136 7.76 -5.24 14.09
N PRO A 137 8.66 -4.60 14.85
CA PRO A 137 9.92 -4.12 14.31
C PRO A 137 10.73 -5.21 13.62
N GLY A 138 11.29 -4.87 12.47
CA GLY A 138 12.09 -5.80 11.66
C GLY A 138 11.31 -6.82 10.85
N LEU A 139 9.96 -6.74 10.79
CA LEU A 139 9.16 -7.53 9.86
C LEU A 139 9.56 -7.24 8.40
N VAL A 140 9.55 -5.96 8.02
CA VAL A 140 10.05 -5.48 6.71
C VAL A 140 11.56 -5.28 6.81
N ARG A 141 12.31 -6.15 6.16
CA ARG A 141 13.79 -6.12 6.18
C ARG A 141 14.38 -5.24 5.10
N SER A 142 13.68 -5.11 3.98
CA SER A 142 14.10 -4.28 2.85
C SER A 142 12.89 -3.78 2.06
N VAL A 143 13.13 -2.69 1.35
CA VAL A 143 12.16 -2.05 0.46
C VAL A 143 12.74 -2.06 -0.95
N VAL A 144 11.92 -2.47 -1.92
CA VAL A 144 12.22 -2.38 -3.35
C VAL A 144 11.25 -1.38 -3.95
N HIS A 145 11.77 -0.28 -4.46
CA HIS A 145 10.95 0.72 -5.14
C HIS A 145 10.56 0.25 -6.55
N THR A 146 9.35 0.61 -6.97
CA THR A 146 8.84 0.33 -8.31
C THR A 146 8.09 1.54 -8.86
N PRO A 147 8.19 1.84 -10.17
CA PRO A 147 7.48 2.96 -10.79
C PRO A 147 5.95 2.90 -10.64
N GLY A 148 5.32 4.07 -10.68
CA GLY A 148 3.87 4.23 -10.60
C GLY A 148 3.37 4.43 -9.16
N HIS A 149 2.05 4.46 -9.04
CA HIS A 149 1.31 4.54 -7.77
C HIS A 149 0.53 3.24 -7.52
N HIS A 150 -0.08 3.10 -6.33
CA HIS A 150 -0.81 1.90 -5.89
C HIS A 150 -1.70 1.25 -6.97
N TYR A 151 -2.54 2.06 -7.63
CA TYR A 151 -3.45 1.58 -8.67
C TYR A 151 -2.81 1.31 -10.04
N ALA A 152 -1.60 1.79 -10.30
CA ALA A 152 -0.93 1.69 -11.61
C ALA A 152 0.23 0.70 -11.63
N LEU A 153 0.57 0.04 -10.52
CA LEU A 153 1.67 -0.94 -10.46
C LEU A 153 1.57 -2.03 -11.53
N PHE A 154 0.36 -2.47 -11.83
CA PHE A 154 0.08 -3.53 -12.80
C PHE A 154 -0.52 -2.99 -14.10
N ALA A 155 -0.45 -1.67 -14.33
CA ALA A 155 -0.78 -1.09 -15.63
C ALA A 155 0.27 -1.47 -16.68
N ASP A 156 -0.11 -1.43 -17.95
CA ASP A 156 0.73 -1.87 -19.07
C ASP A 156 2.10 -1.18 -19.11
N GLU A 157 2.15 0.10 -18.74
CA GLU A 157 3.37 0.89 -18.68
C GLU A 157 4.32 0.49 -17.53
N ASN A 158 3.79 -0.10 -16.45
CA ASN A 158 4.56 -0.42 -15.25
C ASN A 158 4.79 -1.93 -15.06
N ILE A 159 4.01 -2.79 -15.72
CA ILE A 159 4.01 -4.24 -15.46
C ILE A 159 5.38 -4.89 -15.59
N SER A 160 6.19 -4.45 -16.56
CA SER A 160 7.54 -4.95 -16.77
C SER A 160 8.45 -4.58 -15.60
N SER A 161 8.43 -3.32 -15.18
CA SER A 161 9.21 -2.82 -14.03
C SER A 161 8.77 -3.47 -12.73
N THR A 162 7.46 -3.54 -12.47
CA THR A 162 6.89 -4.21 -11.30
C THR A 162 7.27 -5.68 -11.26
N THR A 163 7.30 -6.36 -12.40
CA THR A 163 7.75 -7.76 -12.50
C THR A 163 9.22 -7.91 -12.14
N GLU A 164 10.10 -7.05 -12.63
CA GLU A 164 11.53 -7.10 -12.30
C GLU A 164 11.78 -6.77 -10.82
N SER A 165 11.07 -5.79 -10.27
CA SER A 165 11.15 -5.45 -8.85
C SER A 165 10.60 -6.59 -7.97
N LEU A 166 9.56 -7.30 -8.41
CA LEU A 166 9.08 -8.52 -7.73
C LEU A 166 10.13 -9.65 -7.77
N LYS A 167 10.75 -9.90 -8.92
CA LYS A 167 11.86 -10.88 -9.02
C LYS A 167 13.05 -10.49 -8.14
N GLN A 168 13.36 -9.21 -8.03
CA GLN A 168 14.38 -8.72 -7.11
C GLN A 168 14.01 -9.01 -5.66
N ALA A 169 12.78 -8.71 -5.25
CA ALA A 169 12.29 -9.01 -3.90
C ALA A 169 12.38 -10.51 -3.58
N LEU A 170 11.98 -11.37 -4.52
CA LEU A 170 12.08 -12.82 -4.37
C LEU A 170 13.54 -13.29 -4.21
N ARG A 171 14.47 -12.78 -5.03
CA ARG A 171 15.90 -13.09 -4.90
C ARG A 171 16.48 -12.68 -3.53
N GLN A 172 16.02 -11.57 -2.96
CA GLN A 172 16.44 -11.15 -1.61
C GLN A 172 15.95 -12.12 -0.53
N LEU A 173 14.73 -12.65 -0.68
CA LEU A 173 14.18 -13.64 0.24
C LEU A 173 14.88 -15.00 0.11
N GLU A 174 15.24 -15.41 -1.11
CA GLU A 174 15.94 -16.67 -1.38
C GLU A 174 17.41 -16.61 -0.94
N GLY A 175 18.09 -15.49 -1.19
CA GLY A 175 19.51 -15.30 -0.83
C GLY A 175 19.77 -15.14 0.68
N GLY A 176 18.73 -14.90 1.48
CA GLY A 176 18.83 -14.82 2.94
C GLY A 176 18.80 -16.16 3.69
N ASN A 177 18.72 -17.29 2.97
CA ASN A 177 18.61 -18.65 3.53
C ASN A 177 19.91 -19.48 3.46
N LEU A 178 21.10 -18.85 3.35
CA LEU A 178 22.40 -19.51 3.48
C LEU A 178 23.03 -19.25 4.85
#